data_AF-A0A6J4XCV6-F1
#
_entry.id   AF-A0A6J4XCV6-F1
#
_cell.length_a   1.000
_cell.length_b   1.000
_cell.length_c   1.000
_cell.angle_alpha   90.00
_cell.angle_beta   90.00
_cell.angle_gamma   90.00
#
_symmetry.space_group_name_H-M   'P 1'
#
loop_
_entity.id
_entity.type
_entity.pdbx_description
1 polymer ?
#
loop_
_entity_poly.entity_id
_entity_poly.type
_entity_poly.pdbx_seq_one_letter_code
_entity_poly.pdbx_strand_id
1 'polypeptide(L)'
;MGNSRKDKSELKGLPEPEFRTKKRRISIVWLVPLVALAIGGWLVYKALSEKGPTITITFKSAAGLEAGKTKIKYKDVELGQVDSIDLDDNLSQVILKAELVKKAKKFLSQNTRFWVVRARVAAGGVSGLGTLFSGAYIGLDPGEPGRPATHFEGLETPPVVTTDLPGSHFVLRAASLGSLNIGAPVYFRRIEVGQVVSFKLDEDGQAVTVGVFVHDPHHNLVRKNTRFYNASGLDVDIGAEGIRVDTESLVTLMIGGLAFDTPVNQEPGEPAAENDVFQLYKNRESISEKTFTRKSRWLLYFGSGVRGLTSGAPVELNGIQIGSVLDVNLEFDVEKEAFSIPVLIETEPGRIKSTGKMPEGAENQRVMDYLVAKGMRAQLKTGSLITGQLLVALEMHPEAPPAKINWDGLYPEFPTIPTTMEEITTSLTQLLKKLEKLPIEQIGNDLRDAVSGAKRLTNSPDLQKSITALNQTLNQAQKFVATLNTGIAPELKSAVSNLNAALIQAQKLAKSLNSNVAPQADRTLKELQSAARSIKIWAEYLERHPEALIRGKGKSKRR
;
A
#
# COMPACT_ATOMS: atom_id res chain seq x y z
N MET A 1 50.10 -2.68 129.29
CA MET A 1 50.86 -3.95 129.31
C MET A 1 51.86 -3.88 128.16
N GLY A 2 53.13 -3.59 128.44
CA GLY A 2 54.19 -4.60 128.54
C GLY A 2 55.15 -4.39 127.37
N ASN A 3 56.31 -3.75 127.60
CA ASN A 3 57.62 -4.37 127.85
C ASN A 3 58.47 -4.28 126.55
N SER A 4 59.33 -3.28 126.36
CA SER A 4 60.71 -3.15 126.88
C SER A 4 61.64 -4.32 126.52
N ARG A 5 62.56 -4.10 125.56
CA ARG A 5 64.01 -4.41 125.58
C ARG A 5 64.65 -4.14 124.20
N LYS A 6 65.55 -3.16 124.15
CA LYS A 6 67.03 -3.28 124.11
C LYS A 6 67.54 -3.86 122.79
N ASP A 7 68.02 -3.02 121.88
CA ASP A 7 69.35 -2.36 121.84
C ASP A 7 70.36 -3.19 121.04
N LYS A 8 70.79 -2.62 119.92
CA LYS A 8 72.10 -2.80 119.31
C LYS A 8 72.34 -1.66 118.31
N SER A 9 73.27 -0.80 118.69
CA SER A 9 73.99 0.15 117.86
C SER A 9 74.56 -0.50 116.60
N GLU A 10 74.31 0.10 115.43
CA GLU A 10 75.25 0.15 114.29
C GLU A 10 74.71 1.13 113.22
N LEU A 11 75.48 2.21 113.01
CA LEU A 11 75.56 3.13 111.85
C LEU A 11 74.24 3.72 111.26
N LYS A 12 73.94 4.98 111.65
CA LYS A 12 73.07 5.94 110.94
C LYS A 12 73.81 7.28 110.81
N GLY A 13 73.78 8.02 109.73
CA GLY A 13 73.06 7.90 108.46
C GLY A 13 73.50 9.05 107.56
N LEU A 14 73.94 8.70 106.35
CA LEU A 14 74.24 9.61 105.25
C LEU A 14 73.00 10.46 104.91
N PRO A 15 73.14 11.72 104.46
CA PRO A 15 72.00 12.47 103.94
C PRO A 15 71.39 11.74 102.73
N GLU A 16 70.06 11.76 102.70
CA GLU A 16 69.14 10.96 101.90
C GLU A 16 69.31 11.14 100.38
N PRO A 17 69.06 10.10 99.57
CA PRO A 17 69.02 10.25 98.12
C PRO A 17 67.78 11.06 97.71
N GLU A 18 67.99 12.24 97.13
CA GLU A 18 66.98 12.94 96.36
C GLU A 18 66.56 12.07 95.18
N PHE A 19 65.42 11.38 95.29
CA PHE A 19 64.76 10.77 94.15
C PHE A 19 64.25 11.89 93.23
N ARG A 20 65.07 12.27 92.25
CA ARG A 20 64.63 13.02 91.08
C ARG A 20 63.55 12.21 90.36
N THR A 21 62.28 12.52 90.59
CA THR A 21 61.20 12.09 89.70
C THR A 21 61.33 12.86 88.39
N LYS A 22 62.24 12.41 87.52
CA LYS A 22 62.24 12.84 86.13
C LYS A 22 60.89 12.37 85.55
N LYS A 23 59.95 13.29 85.37
CA LYS A 23 58.72 13.05 84.59
C LYS A 23 59.12 12.27 83.35
N ARG A 24 58.57 11.07 83.16
CA ARG A 24 58.76 10.25 81.96
C ARG A 24 58.36 11.10 80.75
N ARG A 25 59.31 11.82 80.16
CA ARG A 25 59.14 12.40 78.84
C ARG A 25 59.10 11.20 77.90
N ILE A 26 57.90 10.92 77.38
CA ILE A 26 57.72 9.96 76.30
C ILE A 26 58.75 10.32 75.23
N SER A 27 59.64 9.38 74.92
CA SER A 27 60.71 9.62 73.96
C SER A 27 60.10 9.99 72.61
N ILE A 28 60.58 11.07 72.00
CA ILE A 28 60.19 11.52 70.65
C ILE A 28 60.38 10.41 69.60
N VAL A 29 61.24 9.42 69.89
CA VAL A 29 61.46 8.23 69.06
C VAL A 29 60.19 7.38 68.89
N TRP A 30 59.28 7.38 69.87
CA TRP A 30 57.98 6.67 69.77
C TRP A 30 56.92 7.41 68.95
N LEU A 31 57.18 8.67 68.59
CA LEU A 31 56.27 9.45 67.74
C LEU A 31 56.33 8.97 66.28
N VAL A 32 57.50 8.54 65.80
CA VAL A 32 57.71 8.12 64.41
C VAL A 32 56.86 6.88 64.03
N PRO A 33 56.85 5.77 64.82
CA PRO A 33 55.98 4.63 64.54
C PRO A 33 54.50 4.97 64.59
N LEU A 34 54.09 5.86 65.50
CA LEU A 34 52.69 6.25 65.66
C LEU A 34 52.20 7.13 64.50
N VAL A 35 53.05 8.04 64.02
CA VAL A 35 52.80 8.83 62.80
C VAL A 35 52.76 7.92 61.57
N ALA A 36 53.67 6.94 61.45
CA ALA A 36 53.64 5.96 60.37
C ALA A 36 52.36 5.12 60.38
N LEU A 37 51.89 4.68 61.55
CA LEU A 37 50.61 3.98 61.72
C LEU A 37 49.42 4.87 61.34
N ALA A 38 49.43 6.14 61.73
CA ALA A 38 48.37 7.10 61.38
C ALA A 38 48.32 7.35 59.87
N ILE A 39 49.48 7.51 59.21
CA ILE A 39 49.57 7.66 57.75
C ILE A 39 49.12 6.36 57.05
N GLY A 40 49.55 5.20 57.54
CA GLY A 40 49.12 3.90 57.02
C GLY A 40 47.60 3.72 57.13
N GLY A 41 47.04 4.02 58.30
CA GLY A 41 45.59 4.00 58.52
C GLY A 41 44.84 4.98 57.62
N TRP A 42 45.39 6.19 57.42
CA TRP A 42 44.81 7.18 56.53
C TRP A 42 44.87 6.76 55.05
N LEU A 43 45.96 6.14 54.60
CA LEU A 43 46.08 5.61 53.24
C LEU A 43 45.12 4.44 53.01
N VAL A 44 44.96 3.55 53.99
CA VAL A 44 43.98 2.46 53.93
C VAL A 44 42.56 3.02 53.89
N TYR A 45 42.25 3.99 54.74
CA TYR A 45 40.94 4.67 54.73
C TYR A 45 40.68 5.38 53.40
N LYS A 46 41.69 6.08 52.85
CA LYS A 46 41.61 6.75 51.56
C LYS A 46 41.35 5.74 50.44
N ALA A 47 42.11 4.65 50.39
CA ALA A 47 41.94 3.58 49.42
C ALA A 47 40.54 2.94 49.50
N LEU A 48 40.05 2.65 50.71
CA LEU A 48 38.70 2.08 50.91
C LEU A 48 37.58 3.09 50.62
N SER A 49 37.81 4.38 50.86
CA SER A 49 36.83 5.45 50.63
C SER A 49 36.74 5.86 49.15
N GLU A 50 37.81 5.67 48.38
CA GLU A 50 37.88 6.01 46.96
C GLU A 50 37.34 4.89 46.04
N LYS A 51 37.39 3.63 46.50
CA LYS A 51 36.77 2.50 45.79
C LYS A 51 35.26 2.65 45.68
N GLY A 52 34.72 2.45 44.48
CA GLY A 52 33.28 2.44 44.27
C GLY A 52 32.67 1.04 44.36
N PRO A 53 31.38 0.91 44.04
CA PRO A 53 30.68 -0.37 44.16
C PRO A 53 31.17 -1.37 43.10
N THR A 54 31.35 -2.62 43.51
CA THR A 54 31.50 -3.75 42.59
C THR A 54 30.12 -4.25 42.18
N ILE A 55 29.91 -4.46 40.89
CA ILE A 55 28.67 -4.99 40.32
C ILE A 55 28.93 -6.28 39.55
N THR A 56 27.89 -7.08 39.42
CA THR A 56 27.87 -8.29 38.60
C THR A 56 26.92 -8.08 37.43
N ILE A 57 27.39 -8.31 36.21
CA ILE A 57 26.59 -8.20 34.99
C ILE A 57 26.62 -9.55 34.28
N THR A 58 25.46 -10.06 33.89
CA THR A 58 25.33 -11.33 33.17
C THR A 58 25.08 -11.08 31.68
N PHE A 59 25.82 -11.75 30.80
CA PHE A 59 25.64 -11.69 29.34
C PHE A 59 25.54 -13.11 28.78
N LYS A 60 25.01 -13.26 27.56
CA LYS A 60 25.04 -14.56 26.86
C LYS A 60 26.42 -14.83 26.24
N SER A 61 27.19 -13.79 25.95
CA SER A 61 28.51 -13.90 25.33
C SER A 61 29.49 -12.85 25.85
N ALA A 62 30.76 -13.24 25.99
CA ALA A 62 31.87 -12.34 26.34
C ALA A 62 32.56 -11.73 25.10
N ALA A 63 32.00 -11.92 23.90
CA ALA A 63 32.69 -11.61 22.65
C ALA A 63 33.11 -10.13 22.54
N GLY A 64 34.43 -9.90 22.53
CA GLY A 64 35.06 -8.58 22.46
C GLY A 64 35.33 -7.92 23.81
N LEU A 65 34.92 -8.54 24.92
CA LEU A 65 35.19 -8.07 26.27
C LEU A 65 36.47 -8.71 26.83
N GLU A 66 37.28 -7.91 27.51
CA GLU A 66 38.55 -8.33 28.12
C GLU A 66 38.62 -7.86 29.58
N ALA A 67 38.89 -8.81 30.48
CA ALA A 67 39.14 -8.52 31.89
C ALA A 67 40.35 -7.57 32.04
N GLY A 68 40.21 -6.57 32.90
CA GLY A 68 41.25 -5.56 33.14
C GLY A 68 41.42 -4.50 32.05
N LYS A 69 40.67 -4.56 30.93
CA LYS A 69 40.75 -3.57 29.84
C LYS A 69 39.42 -2.96 29.48
N THR A 70 38.36 -3.75 29.44
CA THR A 70 37.03 -3.26 29.06
C THR A 70 36.53 -2.24 30.06
N LYS A 71 36.16 -1.05 29.54
CA LYS A 71 35.64 0.05 30.33
C LYS A 71 34.12 0.05 30.35
N ILE A 72 33.54 0.54 31.45
CA ILE A 72 32.12 0.88 31.56
C ILE A 72 32.00 2.39 31.35
N LYS A 73 31.18 2.80 30.38
CA LYS A 73 31.02 4.19 29.98
C LYS A 73 29.56 4.62 29.95
N TYR A 74 29.33 5.89 30.29
CA TYR A 74 28.07 6.60 30.04
C TYR A 74 28.38 7.91 29.34
N LYS A 75 27.75 8.17 28.19
CA LYS A 75 28.04 9.35 27.36
C LYS A 75 29.54 9.53 27.08
N ASP A 76 30.22 8.42 26.75
CA ASP A 76 31.68 8.33 26.57
C ASP A 76 32.55 8.70 27.79
N VAL A 77 31.96 8.93 28.96
CA VAL A 77 32.68 9.13 30.23
C VAL A 77 32.92 7.79 30.90
N GLU A 78 34.17 7.49 31.25
CA GLU A 78 34.54 6.29 32.00
C GLU A 78 34.00 6.34 33.43
N LEU A 79 33.19 5.33 33.78
CA LEU A 79 32.59 5.16 35.09
C LEU A 79 33.02 3.88 35.79
N GLY A 80 33.84 3.04 35.15
CA GLY A 80 34.43 1.86 35.75
C GLY A 80 35.12 0.95 34.76
N GLN A 81 35.50 -0.23 35.23
CA GLN A 81 36.27 -1.22 34.48
C GLN A 81 35.85 -2.64 34.86
N VAL A 82 35.91 -3.56 33.90
CA VAL A 82 35.70 -4.99 34.11
C VAL A 82 36.93 -5.58 34.79
N ASP A 83 36.72 -6.27 35.91
CA ASP A 83 37.77 -6.91 36.71
C ASP A 83 37.96 -8.38 36.30
N SER A 84 36.86 -9.15 36.22
CA SER A 84 36.88 -10.57 35.82
C SER A 84 35.72 -10.93 34.90
N ILE A 85 35.95 -11.97 34.10
CA ILE A 85 34.98 -12.58 33.20
C ILE A 85 35.02 -14.08 33.48
N ASP A 86 33.92 -14.61 33.98
CA ASP A 86 33.77 -16.01 34.35
C ASP A 86 32.54 -16.60 33.62
N LEU A 87 32.45 -17.92 33.51
CA LEU A 87 31.24 -18.61 33.06
C LEU A 87 30.43 -19.06 34.28
N ASP A 88 29.10 -19.08 34.15
CA ASP A 88 28.25 -19.71 35.16
C ASP A 88 28.47 -21.23 35.22
N ASP A 89 27.99 -21.86 36.29
CA ASP A 89 28.20 -23.30 36.53
C ASP A 89 27.65 -24.20 35.41
N ASN A 90 26.63 -23.71 34.69
CA ASN A 90 25.97 -24.42 33.59
C ASN A 90 26.55 -24.06 32.20
N LEU A 91 27.56 -23.18 32.13
CA LEU A 91 28.18 -22.68 30.90
C LEU A 91 27.20 -22.01 29.93
N SER A 92 26.07 -21.52 30.44
CA SER A 92 24.98 -20.89 29.70
C SER A 92 25.10 -19.37 29.63
N GLN A 93 25.80 -18.77 30.60
CA GLN A 93 25.94 -17.33 30.77
C GLN A 93 27.36 -16.95 31.16
N VAL A 94 27.73 -15.74 30.78
CA VAL A 94 28.99 -15.11 31.17
C VAL A 94 28.70 -14.15 32.32
N ILE A 95 29.41 -14.32 33.42
CA ILE A 95 29.35 -13.49 34.62
C ILE A 95 30.53 -12.51 34.59
N LEU A 96 30.23 -11.23 34.41
CA LEU A 96 31.20 -10.13 34.53
C LEU A 96 31.17 -9.54 35.92
N LYS A 97 32.34 -9.38 36.55
CA LYS A 97 32.50 -8.53 37.73
C LYS A 97 33.21 -7.24 37.33
N ALA A 98 32.66 -6.11 37.74
CA ALA A 98 33.21 -4.81 37.40
C ALA A 98 33.26 -3.86 38.59
N GLU A 99 34.33 -3.10 38.71
CA GLU A 99 34.51 -2.04 39.69
C GLU A 99 34.13 -0.69 39.07
N LEU A 100 33.20 0.01 39.73
CA LEU A 100 32.74 1.34 39.30
C LEU A 100 33.36 2.45 40.16
N VAL A 101 33.31 3.68 39.68
CA VAL A 101 33.66 4.87 40.48
C VAL A 101 32.60 5.14 41.54
N LYS A 102 33.00 5.70 42.69
CA LYS A 102 32.09 6.00 43.82
C LYS A 102 30.82 6.78 43.43
N LYS A 103 30.94 7.72 42.46
CA LYS A 103 29.81 8.53 41.98
C LYS A 103 28.74 7.70 41.26
N ALA A 104 29.12 6.56 40.66
CA ALA A 104 28.20 5.69 39.93
C ALA A 104 27.14 5.06 40.85
N LYS A 105 27.42 4.92 42.16
CA LYS A 105 26.51 4.30 43.14
C LYS A 105 25.09 4.87 43.13
N LYS A 106 24.94 6.16 42.84
CA LYS A 106 23.62 6.83 42.80
C LYS A 106 22.78 6.47 41.57
N PHE A 107 23.42 5.91 40.55
CA PHE A 107 22.81 5.58 39.26
C PHE A 107 22.64 4.08 39.06
N LEU A 108 22.91 3.27 40.11
CA LEU A 108 22.74 1.82 40.11
C LEU A 108 21.43 1.46 40.78
N SER A 109 20.42 1.17 39.97
CA SER A 109 19.12 0.72 40.41
C SER A 109 18.66 -0.47 39.58
N GLN A 110 17.62 -1.18 40.01
CA GLN A 110 16.99 -2.24 39.22
C GLN A 110 16.57 -1.83 37.79
N ASN A 111 16.48 -0.52 37.48
CA ASN A 111 16.17 0.01 36.15
C ASN A 111 17.42 0.33 35.31
N THR A 112 18.62 0.16 35.87
CA THR A 112 19.88 0.46 35.19
C THR A 112 20.18 -0.61 34.15
N ARG A 113 20.42 -0.17 32.92
CA ARG A 113 20.65 -1.04 31.77
C ARG A 113 22.12 -1.00 31.38
N PHE A 114 22.68 -2.18 31.10
CA PHE A 114 24.03 -2.34 30.60
C PHE A 114 23.98 -3.01 29.23
N TRP A 115 24.87 -2.65 28.30
CA TRP A 115 24.95 -3.33 27.00
C TRP A 115 26.37 -3.30 26.42
N VAL A 116 26.67 -4.25 25.54
CA VAL A 116 27.96 -4.29 24.85
C VAL A 116 27.94 -3.39 23.61
N VAL A 117 28.79 -2.35 23.61
CA VAL A 117 29.07 -1.53 22.44
C VAL A 117 30.27 -2.08 21.70
N ARG A 118 30.06 -2.42 20.43
CA ARG A 118 31.05 -2.92 19.49
C ARG A 118 30.69 -2.48 18.07
N ALA A 119 31.65 -2.53 17.16
CA ALA A 119 31.43 -2.24 15.76
C ALA A 119 30.39 -3.20 15.17
N ARG A 120 29.33 -2.66 14.57
CA ARG A 120 28.28 -3.42 13.91
C ARG A 120 28.00 -2.82 12.54
N VAL A 121 27.84 -3.71 11.55
CA VAL A 121 27.37 -3.38 10.21
C VAL A 121 25.95 -3.91 10.11
N ALA A 122 25.00 -3.02 9.86
CA ALA A 122 23.60 -3.37 9.62
C ALA A 122 23.13 -2.71 8.32
N ALA A 123 22.07 -3.26 7.72
CA ALA A 123 21.39 -2.60 6.61
C ALA A 123 20.79 -1.28 7.13
N GLY A 124 21.39 -0.14 6.78
CA GLY A 124 20.97 1.19 7.22
C GLY A 124 22.04 2.02 7.95
N GLY A 125 23.18 1.43 8.35
CA GLY A 125 24.26 2.21 8.95
C GLY A 125 25.38 1.39 9.58
N VAL A 126 26.46 2.08 9.95
CA VAL A 126 27.57 1.51 10.70
C VAL A 126 27.63 2.17 12.07
N SER A 127 27.61 1.38 13.14
CA SER A 127 27.66 1.87 14.52
C SER A 127 28.90 1.33 15.23
N GLY A 128 29.34 2.03 16.28
CA GLY A 128 30.45 1.56 17.13
C GLY A 128 31.84 1.58 16.46
N LEU A 129 32.06 2.40 15.42
CA LEU A 129 33.37 2.48 14.73
C LEU A 129 34.54 2.78 15.66
N GLY A 130 34.31 3.55 16.74
CA GLY A 130 35.34 3.84 17.75
C GLY A 130 35.88 2.59 18.46
N THR A 131 35.14 1.47 18.46
CA THR A 131 35.59 0.22 19.09
C THR A 131 36.59 -0.54 18.23
N LEU A 132 36.75 -0.21 16.95
CA LEU A 132 37.80 -0.79 16.11
C LEU A 132 39.19 -0.38 16.60
N PHE A 133 39.31 0.80 17.21
CA PHE A 133 40.56 1.32 17.77
C PHE A 133 40.68 1.05 19.28
N SER A 134 39.61 1.33 20.04
CA SER A 134 39.64 1.28 21.51
C SER A 134 39.21 -0.07 22.13
N GLY A 135 38.77 -1.02 21.31
CA GLY A 135 38.13 -2.26 21.77
C GLY A 135 36.65 -2.05 22.15
N ALA A 136 35.93 -3.15 22.37
CA ALA A 136 34.55 -3.08 22.82
C ALA A 136 34.47 -2.62 24.29
N TYR A 137 33.39 -1.91 24.60
CA TYR A 137 33.14 -1.36 25.94
C TYR A 137 31.69 -1.61 26.35
N ILE A 138 31.39 -1.42 27.62
CA ILE A 138 30.04 -1.59 28.16
C ILE A 138 29.40 -0.22 28.32
N GLY A 139 28.26 0.00 27.66
CA GLY A 139 27.41 1.16 27.88
C GLY A 139 26.57 1.00 29.15
N LEU A 140 26.31 2.11 29.83
CA LEU A 140 25.43 2.20 30.99
C LEU A 140 24.31 3.21 30.69
N ASP A 141 23.07 2.90 31.08
CA ASP A 141 21.97 3.86 31.16
C ASP A 141 21.33 3.75 32.55
N PRO A 142 21.33 4.82 33.38
CA PRO A 142 20.82 4.79 34.75
C PRO A 142 19.36 4.33 34.86
N GLY A 143 18.55 4.58 33.83
CA GLY A 143 17.09 4.40 33.91
C GLY A 143 16.42 5.41 34.83
N GLU A 144 15.14 5.18 35.10
CA GLU A 144 14.42 5.90 36.15
C GLU A 144 14.94 5.52 37.54
N PRO A 145 14.91 6.43 38.53
CA PRO A 145 15.28 6.12 39.91
C PRO A 145 14.51 4.92 40.46
N GLY A 146 15.21 3.98 41.09
CA GLY A 146 14.61 2.74 41.60
C GLY A 146 15.35 2.19 42.81
N ARG A 147 15.01 0.95 43.20
CA ARG A 147 15.71 0.26 44.30
C ARG A 147 17.17 0.01 43.90
N PRO A 148 18.15 0.26 44.80
CA PRO A 148 19.54 -0.03 44.52
C PRO A 148 19.76 -1.49 44.14
N ALA A 149 20.55 -1.73 43.10
CA ALA A 149 20.87 -3.07 42.62
C ALA A 149 22.38 -3.19 42.35
N THR A 150 22.89 -4.41 42.47
CA THR A 150 24.31 -4.75 42.19
C THR A 150 24.45 -5.91 41.20
N HIS A 151 23.34 -6.54 40.83
CA HIS A 151 23.27 -7.63 39.85
C HIS A 151 22.40 -7.16 38.70
N PHE A 152 22.90 -7.35 37.48
CA PHE A 152 22.27 -6.84 36.27
C PHE A 152 22.29 -7.88 35.17
N GLU A 153 21.24 -7.88 34.36
CA GLU A 153 21.22 -8.57 33.08
C GLU A 153 21.67 -7.59 31.99
N GLY A 154 22.70 -7.97 31.25
CA GLY A 154 23.27 -7.19 30.18
C GLY A 154 22.54 -7.41 28.86
N LEU A 155 22.23 -6.33 28.16
CA LEU A 155 21.61 -6.36 26.85
C LEU A 155 22.65 -6.60 25.77
N GLU A 156 22.39 -7.58 24.91
CA GLU A 156 23.25 -7.91 23.75
C GLU A 156 23.15 -6.85 22.64
N THR A 157 22.06 -6.08 22.61
CA THR A 157 21.83 -4.99 21.66
C THR A 157 21.68 -3.67 22.41
N PRO A 158 22.31 -2.59 21.93
CA PRO A 158 22.12 -1.28 22.53
C PRO A 158 20.62 -0.93 22.52
N PRO A 159 20.09 -0.35 23.61
CA PRO A 159 18.75 0.20 23.58
C PRO A 159 18.73 1.33 22.55
N VAL A 160 17.73 1.33 21.68
CA VAL A 160 17.58 2.32 20.60
C VAL A 160 17.33 3.72 21.18
N VAL A 161 16.70 3.78 22.36
CA VAL A 161 16.41 5.01 23.11
C VAL A 161 16.87 4.84 24.55
N THR A 162 17.71 5.78 24.99
CA THR A 162 18.16 5.92 26.36
C THR A 162 17.25 6.89 27.12
N THR A 163 17.20 6.77 28.45
CA THR A 163 16.29 7.54 29.32
C THR A 163 16.46 9.06 29.20
N ASP A 164 17.64 9.51 28.75
CA ASP A 164 18.00 10.91 28.63
C ASP A 164 17.62 11.55 27.28
N LEU A 165 17.08 10.76 26.34
CA LEU A 165 16.64 11.27 25.06
C LEU A 165 15.18 11.75 25.18
N PRO A 166 14.91 13.08 25.16
CA PRO A 166 13.55 13.59 25.31
C PRO A 166 12.70 13.28 24.06
N GLY A 167 11.43 12.95 24.29
CA GLY A 167 10.48 12.60 23.24
C GLY A 167 9.29 11.82 23.79
N SER A 168 8.54 11.15 22.92
CA SER A 168 7.41 10.30 23.31
C SER A 168 7.38 9.00 22.53
N HIS A 169 6.97 7.93 23.21
CA HIS A 169 6.71 6.64 22.60
C HIS A 169 5.27 6.56 22.06
N PHE A 170 5.11 5.93 20.90
CA PHE A 170 3.80 5.59 20.34
C PHE A 170 3.80 4.14 19.87
N VAL A 171 2.61 3.55 19.80
CA VAL A 171 2.42 2.16 19.41
C VAL A 171 1.68 2.11 18.08
N LEU A 172 2.23 1.39 17.11
CA LEU A 172 1.61 1.20 15.81
C LEU A 172 1.17 -0.26 15.67
N ARG A 173 -0.05 -0.49 15.17
CA ARG A 173 -0.55 -1.83 14.86
C ARG A 173 -0.66 -2.02 13.35
N ALA A 174 -0.14 -3.13 12.85
CA ALA A 174 -0.12 -3.46 11.43
C ALA A 174 -0.51 -4.92 11.19
N ALA A 175 -1.04 -5.24 10.01
CA ALA A 175 -1.27 -6.63 9.62
C ALA A 175 0.04 -7.40 9.35
N SER A 176 1.13 -6.70 9.01
CA SER A 176 2.45 -7.28 8.81
C SER A 176 3.55 -6.23 9.08
N LEU A 177 4.78 -6.69 9.36
CA LEU A 177 5.93 -5.82 9.63
C LEU A 177 6.45 -5.12 8.36
N GLY A 178 6.24 -5.72 7.18
CA GLY A 178 6.81 -5.23 5.92
C GLY A 178 8.35 -5.26 5.94
N SER A 179 8.98 -4.19 5.46
CA SER A 179 10.44 -4.02 5.42
C SER A 179 10.99 -3.27 6.64
N LEU A 180 10.19 -3.09 7.70
CA LEU A 180 10.59 -2.32 8.87
C LEU A 180 11.56 -3.10 9.74
N ASN A 181 12.60 -2.42 10.21
CA ASN A 181 13.58 -2.94 11.16
C ASN A 181 13.70 -2.00 12.36
N ILE A 182 14.26 -2.51 13.45
CA ILE A 182 14.65 -1.69 14.60
C ILE A 182 15.66 -0.64 14.13
N GLY A 183 15.43 0.62 14.49
CA GLY A 183 16.22 1.78 14.04
C GLY A 183 15.76 2.38 12.71
N ALA A 184 14.73 1.84 12.06
CA ALA A 184 14.17 2.46 10.87
C ALA A 184 13.65 3.88 11.19
N PRO A 185 13.95 4.89 10.35
CA PRO A 185 13.60 6.28 10.62
C PRO A 185 12.09 6.53 10.53
N VAL A 186 11.61 7.45 11.36
CA VAL A 186 10.24 7.99 11.33
C VAL A 186 10.30 9.42 10.80
N TYR A 187 9.56 9.70 9.73
CA TYR A 187 9.56 10.97 9.04
C TYR A 187 8.27 11.77 9.29
N PHE A 188 8.43 13.08 9.41
CA PHE A 188 7.34 14.04 9.25
C PHE A 188 7.71 15.01 8.14
N ARG A 189 6.87 15.10 7.10
CA ARG A 189 7.16 15.95 5.92
C ARG A 189 8.57 15.75 5.35
N ARG A 190 9.05 14.49 5.30
CA ARG A 190 10.39 14.08 4.85
C ARG A 190 11.57 14.50 5.73
N ILE A 191 11.30 14.98 6.95
CA ILE A 191 12.32 15.26 7.96
C ILE A 191 12.32 14.11 8.96
N GLU A 192 13.48 13.55 9.26
CA GLU A 192 13.63 12.50 10.27
C GLU A 192 13.36 13.10 11.66
N VAL A 193 12.35 12.58 12.34
CA VAL A 193 11.87 13.07 13.64
C VAL A 193 11.85 11.98 14.71
N GLY A 194 12.21 10.76 14.36
CA GLY A 194 12.13 9.62 15.26
C GLY A 194 12.62 8.33 14.62
N GLN A 195 12.39 7.22 15.31
CA GLN A 195 12.83 5.89 14.87
C GLN A 195 11.97 4.77 15.47
N VAL A 196 11.96 3.62 14.80
CA VAL A 196 11.35 2.38 15.30
C VAL A 196 12.22 1.82 16.42
N VAL A 197 11.64 1.55 17.59
CA VAL A 197 12.36 1.08 18.77
C VAL A 197 12.13 -0.40 19.08
N SER A 198 11.00 -0.95 18.65
CA SER A 198 10.65 -2.35 18.88
C SER A 198 9.61 -2.84 17.89
N PHE A 199 9.51 -4.16 17.72
CA PHE A 199 8.34 -4.80 17.12
C PHE A 199 8.13 -6.17 17.76
N LYS A 200 6.88 -6.63 17.79
CA LYS A 200 6.50 -7.96 18.25
C LYS A 200 5.27 -8.45 17.48
N LEU A 201 5.20 -9.76 17.24
CA LEU A 201 3.96 -10.38 16.80
C LEU A 201 3.00 -10.43 17.99
N ASP A 202 1.74 -10.06 17.79
CA ASP A 202 0.69 -10.20 18.80
C ASP A 202 0.46 -11.70 19.12
N GLU A 203 -0.03 -12.00 20.32
CA GLU A 203 -0.19 -13.39 20.79
C GLU A 203 -1.12 -14.23 19.90
N ASP A 204 -2.07 -13.58 19.21
CA ASP A 204 -3.01 -14.22 18.28
C ASP A 204 -2.41 -14.48 16.88
N GLY A 205 -1.21 -13.95 16.60
CA GLY A 205 -0.54 -14.03 15.31
C GLY A 205 -1.19 -13.22 14.18
N GLN A 206 -2.22 -12.41 14.46
CA GLN A 206 -2.99 -11.68 13.45
C GLN A 206 -2.43 -10.29 13.15
N ALA A 207 -1.63 -9.74 14.05
CA ALA A 207 -1.09 -8.40 13.91
C ALA A 207 0.33 -8.29 14.47
N VAL A 208 1.04 -7.27 14.02
CA VAL A 208 2.35 -6.86 14.52
C VAL A 208 2.20 -5.54 15.24
N THR A 209 2.66 -5.50 16.49
CA THR A 209 2.79 -4.29 17.28
C THR A 209 4.20 -3.72 17.10
N VAL A 210 4.30 -2.48 16.62
CA VAL A 210 5.55 -1.75 16.38
C VAL A 210 5.63 -0.57 17.33
N GLY A 211 6.68 -0.50 18.15
CA GLY A 211 6.96 0.66 19.00
C GLY A 211 7.78 1.69 18.23
N VAL A 212 7.34 2.94 18.27
CA VAL A 212 8.06 4.06 17.67
C VAL A 212 8.36 5.13 18.71
N PHE A 213 9.49 5.80 18.57
CA PHE A 213 9.86 6.93 19.39
C PHE A 213 10.01 8.17 18.52
N VAL A 214 9.36 9.27 18.91
CA VAL A 214 9.46 10.57 18.23
C VAL A 214 10.16 11.54 19.16
N HIS A 215 11.24 12.16 18.68
CA HIS A 215 12.07 13.07 19.44
C HIS A 215 11.33 14.37 19.81
N ASP A 216 11.71 14.97 20.94
CA ASP A 216 11.43 16.38 21.21
C ASP A 216 12.10 17.31 20.16
N PRO A 217 11.45 18.39 19.73
CA PRO A 217 10.08 18.85 20.05
C PRO A 217 8.99 18.25 19.15
N HIS A 218 9.35 17.36 18.23
CA HIS A 218 8.49 16.84 17.16
C HIS A 218 7.39 15.89 17.66
N HIS A 219 7.51 15.32 18.86
CA HIS A 219 6.45 14.48 19.45
C HIS A 219 5.10 15.23 19.54
N ASN A 220 5.11 16.55 19.68
CA ASN A 220 3.91 17.42 19.70
C ASN A 220 3.17 17.49 18.35
N LEU A 221 3.78 16.99 17.26
CA LEU A 221 3.16 16.90 15.94
C LEU A 221 2.28 15.66 15.81
N VAL A 222 2.44 14.68 16.72
CA VAL A 222 1.58 13.49 16.79
C VAL A 222 0.33 13.84 17.56
N ARG A 223 -0.82 13.74 16.88
CA ARG A 223 -2.16 14.05 17.38
C ARG A 223 -3.03 12.81 17.32
N LYS A 224 -4.16 12.83 18.03
CA LYS A 224 -5.13 11.72 18.05
C LYS A 224 -5.65 11.34 16.64
N ASN A 225 -5.61 12.26 15.69
CA ASN A 225 -6.01 12.02 14.28
C ASN A 225 -4.82 11.85 13.31
N THR A 226 -3.59 11.72 13.83
CA THR A 226 -2.42 11.40 13.01
C THR A 226 -2.53 10.00 12.43
N ARG A 227 -2.12 9.84 11.17
CA ARG A 227 -2.08 8.55 10.48
C ARG A 227 -0.63 8.23 10.12
N PHE A 228 -0.15 7.09 10.59
CA PHE A 228 1.18 6.56 10.26
C PHE A 228 1.09 5.66 9.03
N TYR A 229 2.05 5.76 8.12
CA TYR A 229 2.12 4.91 6.93
C TYR A 229 3.53 4.42 6.69
N ASN A 230 3.65 3.28 6.03
CA ASN A 230 4.93 2.78 5.57
C ASN A 230 5.44 3.69 4.44
N ALA A 231 6.60 4.30 4.64
CA ALA A 231 7.27 5.15 3.65
C ALA A 231 8.28 4.35 2.79
N SER A 232 8.37 3.04 3.02
CA SER A 232 9.28 2.13 2.31
C SER A 232 8.63 1.56 1.06
N GLY A 233 9.42 1.49 -0.02
CA GLY A 233 9.04 0.79 -1.25
C GLY A 233 8.71 1.74 -2.40
N LEU A 234 8.81 1.20 -3.61
CA LEU A 234 8.33 1.85 -4.82
C LEU A 234 6.86 1.49 -4.97
N ASP A 235 5.96 2.47 -4.81
CA ASP A 235 4.55 2.27 -5.11
C ASP A 235 4.29 2.62 -6.57
N VAL A 236 3.91 1.63 -7.36
CA VAL A 236 3.57 1.77 -8.77
C VAL A 236 2.10 1.41 -8.93
N ASP A 237 1.26 2.42 -9.05
CA ASP A 237 -0.15 2.23 -9.36
C ASP A 237 -0.36 2.34 -10.87
N ILE A 238 -1.04 1.36 -11.44
CA ILE A 238 -1.43 1.34 -12.83
C ILE A 238 -2.96 1.34 -12.86
N GLY A 239 -3.56 2.47 -13.21
CA GLY A 239 -5.00 2.66 -13.24
C GLY A 239 -5.54 3.07 -14.61
N ALA A 240 -6.83 3.38 -14.65
CA ALA A 240 -7.51 3.96 -15.82
C ALA A 240 -6.84 5.25 -16.30
N GLU A 241 -6.33 6.05 -15.37
CA GLU A 241 -5.67 7.35 -15.63
C GLU A 241 -4.21 7.23 -16.12
N GLY A 242 -3.65 6.00 -16.16
CA GLY A 242 -2.28 5.73 -16.58
C GLY A 242 -1.40 5.18 -15.46
N ILE A 243 -0.09 5.38 -15.58
CA ILE A 243 0.91 4.91 -14.60
C ILE A 243 1.25 6.07 -13.67
N ARG A 244 1.00 5.87 -12.37
CA ARG A 244 1.43 6.76 -11.30
C ARG A 244 2.57 6.10 -10.54
N VAL A 245 3.68 6.82 -10.40
CA VAL A 245 4.86 6.35 -9.67
C VAL A 245 5.14 7.35 -8.56
N ASP A 246 4.88 6.94 -7.32
CA ASP A 246 5.23 7.74 -6.16
C ASP A 246 6.59 7.27 -5.65
N THR A 247 7.61 8.05 -5.96
CA THR A 247 8.97 7.82 -5.48
C THR A 247 9.18 8.63 -4.21
N GLU A 248 9.26 7.96 -3.06
CA GLU A 248 9.86 8.56 -1.87
C GLU A 248 11.38 8.77 -2.06
N SER A 249 12.04 9.40 -1.10
CA SER A 249 13.50 9.65 -1.15
C SER A 249 14.27 8.36 -1.46
N LEU A 250 15.30 8.46 -2.33
CA LEU A 250 16.15 7.33 -2.72
C LEU A 250 16.80 6.63 -1.51
N VAL A 251 16.99 7.35 -0.40
CA VAL A 251 17.48 6.79 0.88
C VAL A 251 16.39 5.92 1.54
N THR A 252 15.13 6.34 1.51
CA THR A 252 13.98 5.63 2.09
C THR A 252 13.64 4.36 1.30
N LEU A 253 13.90 4.34 -0.02
CA LEU A 253 13.78 3.13 -0.84
C LEU A 253 14.78 2.02 -0.45
N MET A 254 15.95 2.37 0.11
CA MET A 254 16.99 1.40 0.49
C MET A 254 16.93 0.94 1.95
N ILE A 255 16.60 1.84 2.88
CA ILE A 255 16.64 1.55 4.33
C ILE A 255 15.24 1.23 4.88
N GLY A 256 14.20 1.64 4.14
CA GLY A 256 12.83 1.68 4.66
C GLY A 256 12.63 2.78 5.71
N GLY A 257 11.39 2.99 6.10
CA GLY A 257 11.01 3.98 7.10
C GLY A 257 9.50 4.09 7.28
N LEU A 258 9.13 4.82 8.32
CA LEU A 258 7.76 5.21 8.60
C LEU A 258 7.60 6.69 8.33
N ALA A 259 6.40 7.12 7.98
CA ALA A 259 6.04 8.52 7.98
C ALA A 259 4.68 8.72 8.63
N PHE A 260 4.40 9.92 9.09
CA PHE A 260 3.08 10.28 9.56
C PHE A 260 2.63 11.63 9.04
N ASP A 261 1.32 11.77 8.90
CA ASP A 261 0.68 13.03 8.54
C ASP A 261 -0.65 13.18 9.29
N THR A 262 -1.10 14.42 9.44
CA THR A 262 -2.45 14.73 9.96
C THR A 262 -3.32 15.14 8.78
N PRO A 263 -4.45 14.45 8.51
CA PRO A 263 -5.27 14.72 7.33
C PRO A 263 -5.67 16.20 7.20
N VAL A 264 -5.26 16.84 6.10
CA VAL A 264 -5.41 18.29 5.85
C VAL A 264 -6.87 18.78 5.85
N ASN A 265 -7.82 17.86 5.64
CA ASN A 265 -9.26 18.15 5.56
C ASN A 265 -9.99 18.04 6.92
N GLN A 266 -9.25 17.82 8.01
CA GLN A 266 -9.78 17.75 9.36
C GLN A 266 -9.07 18.77 10.25
N GLU A 267 -9.79 19.32 11.23
CA GLU A 267 -9.13 20.13 12.25
C GLU A 267 -8.09 19.28 12.99
N PRO A 268 -6.93 19.84 13.36
CA PRO A 268 -5.94 19.13 14.15
C PRO A 268 -6.57 18.64 15.46
N GLY A 269 -6.52 17.33 15.71
CA GLY A 269 -7.01 16.76 16.96
C GLY A 269 -6.15 17.15 18.15
N GLU A 270 -6.55 16.72 19.34
CA GLU A 270 -5.74 16.88 20.56
C GLU A 270 -4.38 16.17 20.41
N PRO A 271 -3.33 16.65 21.11
CA PRO A 271 -2.05 15.96 21.19
C PRO A 271 -2.22 14.50 21.63
N ALA A 272 -1.46 13.60 21.01
CA ALA A 272 -1.44 12.21 21.43
C ALA A 272 -0.72 12.06 22.77
N ALA A 273 -1.23 11.17 23.62
CA ALA A 273 -0.57 10.79 24.86
C ALA A 273 0.52 9.74 24.58
N GLU A 274 1.49 9.62 25.49
CA GLU A 274 2.50 8.58 25.39
C GLU A 274 1.86 7.19 25.42
N ASN A 275 2.37 6.30 24.55
CA ASN A 275 1.87 4.95 24.30
C ASN A 275 0.48 4.87 23.64
N ASP A 276 -0.04 5.98 23.09
CA ASP A 276 -1.23 5.93 22.24
C ASP A 276 -1.02 4.96 21.07
N VAL A 277 -2.11 4.26 20.71
CA VAL A 277 -2.12 3.24 19.66
C VAL A 277 -2.66 3.82 18.36
N PHE A 278 -1.91 3.64 17.27
CA PHE A 278 -2.28 4.06 15.92
C PHE A 278 -2.26 2.88 14.95
N GLN A 279 -3.05 2.98 13.89
CA GLN A 279 -2.97 2.06 12.76
C GLN A 279 -1.78 2.44 11.88
N LEU A 280 -0.96 1.46 11.50
CA LEU A 280 0.01 1.61 10.42
C LEU A 280 -0.64 1.26 9.08
N TYR A 281 -0.68 2.25 8.19
CA TYR A 281 -1.23 2.11 6.84
C TYR A 281 -0.16 1.66 5.85
N LYS A 282 -0.60 1.06 4.74
CA LYS A 282 0.29 0.47 3.72
C LYS A 282 1.15 1.52 3.03
N ASN A 283 0.59 2.67 2.69
CA ASN A 283 1.24 3.74 1.94
C ASN A 283 0.54 5.09 2.22
N ARG A 284 1.02 6.15 1.56
CA ARG A 284 0.50 7.52 1.75
C ARG A 284 -0.93 7.68 1.21
N GLU A 285 -1.26 6.97 0.17
CA GLU A 285 -2.55 6.97 -0.50
C GLU A 285 -3.64 6.51 0.46
N SER A 286 -3.37 5.41 1.16
CA SER A 286 -4.26 4.78 2.15
C SER A 286 -4.65 5.74 3.28
N ILE A 287 -3.79 6.72 3.61
CA ILE A 287 -4.10 7.73 4.64
C ILE A 287 -4.83 8.95 4.08
N SER A 288 -4.78 9.16 2.75
CA SER A 288 -5.41 10.28 2.05
C SER A 288 -6.84 9.99 1.61
N GLU A 289 -7.20 8.71 1.48
CA GLU A 289 -8.58 8.29 1.24
C GLU A 289 -9.48 8.84 2.37
N LYS A 290 -10.42 9.70 1.98
CA LYS A 290 -11.45 10.20 2.89
C LYS A 290 -12.30 8.99 3.28
N THR A 291 -12.09 8.47 4.48
CA THR A 291 -12.96 7.43 5.04
C THR A 291 -14.31 8.07 5.34
N PHE A 292 -15.22 8.07 4.36
CA PHE A 292 -16.57 8.54 4.60
C PHE A 292 -17.25 7.56 5.56
N THR A 293 -17.81 8.08 6.66
CA THR A 293 -18.38 7.28 7.76
C THR A 293 -19.57 6.42 7.32
N ARG A 294 -20.23 6.82 6.23
CA ARG A 294 -21.42 6.13 5.72
C ARG A 294 -21.08 5.48 4.38
N LYS A 295 -21.07 4.15 4.39
CA LYS A 295 -20.87 3.30 3.22
C LYS A 295 -22.13 2.49 2.94
N SER A 296 -22.51 2.38 1.68
CA SER A 296 -23.66 1.61 1.22
C SER A 296 -23.18 0.51 0.29
N ARG A 297 -23.57 -0.74 0.56
CA ARG A 297 -23.17 -1.90 -0.25
C ARG A 297 -24.31 -2.34 -1.16
N TRP A 298 -23.98 -2.75 -2.37
CA TRP A 298 -24.95 -3.16 -3.40
C TRP A 298 -24.44 -4.39 -4.14
N LEU A 299 -25.38 -5.25 -4.54
CA LEU A 299 -25.09 -6.43 -5.34
C LEU A 299 -25.48 -6.18 -6.80
N LEU A 300 -24.57 -6.48 -7.72
CA LEU A 300 -24.78 -6.31 -9.17
C LEU A 300 -24.62 -7.66 -9.86
N TYR A 301 -25.61 -8.06 -10.65
CA TYR A 301 -25.51 -9.29 -11.43
C TYR A 301 -25.19 -8.98 -12.89
N PHE A 302 -24.08 -9.52 -13.39
CA PHE A 302 -23.71 -9.44 -14.81
C PHE A 302 -23.84 -10.81 -15.47
N GLY A 303 -24.40 -10.83 -16.69
CA GLY A 303 -24.63 -12.05 -17.47
C GLY A 303 -23.50 -12.43 -18.43
N SER A 304 -22.43 -11.62 -18.51
CA SER A 304 -21.35 -11.81 -19.48
C SER A 304 -19.97 -11.44 -18.90
N GLY A 305 -18.91 -11.76 -19.65
CA GLY A 305 -17.54 -11.80 -19.16
C GLY A 305 -17.05 -10.51 -18.49
N VAL A 306 -16.86 -10.56 -17.17
CA VAL A 306 -16.26 -9.49 -16.36
C VAL A 306 -14.73 -9.42 -16.45
N ARG A 307 -14.14 -9.93 -17.53
CA ARG A 307 -12.69 -10.00 -17.68
C ARG A 307 -12.09 -8.59 -17.64
N GLY A 308 -11.28 -8.32 -16.63
CA GLY A 308 -10.69 -7.00 -16.36
C GLY A 308 -11.34 -6.27 -15.19
N LEU A 309 -12.43 -6.77 -14.63
CA LEU A 309 -12.98 -6.30 -13.36
C LEU A 309 -12.27 -7.00 -12.20
N THR A 310 -11.76 -6.22 -11.25
CA THR A 310 -11.05 -6.73 -10.06
C THR A 310 -11.62 -6.09 -8.80
N SER A 311 -11.39 -6.72 -7.64
CA SER A 311 -11.57 -6.04 -6.36
C SER A 311 -10.73 -4.75 -6.36
N GLY A 312 -11.28 -3.67 -5.82
CA GLY A 312 -10.73 -2.31 -5.87
C GLY A 312 -11.06 -1.52 -7.14
N ALA A 313 -11.64 -2.12 -8.19
CA ALA A 313 -12.02 -1.39 -9.39
C ALA A 313 -12.99 -0.23 -9.05
N PRO A 314 -12.87 0.94 -9.69
CA PRO A 314 -13.66 2.10 -9.31
C PRO A 314 -15.14 1.91 -9.67
N VAL A 315 -16.00 2.44 -8.80
CA VAL A 315 -17.42 2.63 -9.08
C VAL A 315 -17.63 4.10 -9.33
N GLU A 316 -18.15 4.45 -10.50
CA GLU A 316 -18.27 5.84 -10.95
C GLU A 316 -19.72 6.23 -11.18
N LEU A 317 -20.05 7.48 -10.88
CA LEU A 317 -21.30 8.12 -11.26
C LEU A 317 -20.95 9.27 -12.20
N ASN A 318 -21.34 9.16 -13.48
CA ASN A 318 -21.00 10.15 -14.51
C ASN A 318 -19.50 10.51 -14.58
N GLY A 319 -18.61 9.52 -14.46
CA GLY A 319 -17.16 9.71 -14.51
C GLY A 319 -16.50 10.19 -13.21
N ILE A 320 -17.25 10.26 -12.11
CA ILE A 320 -16.71 10.59 -10.78
C ILE A 320 -16.73 9.34 -9.93
N GLN A 321 -15.56 8.91 -9.43
CA GLN A 321 -15.49 7.78 -8.51
C GLN A 321 -16.30 8.07 -7.24
N ILE A 322 -17.26 7.22 -6.91
CA ILE A 322 -18.10 7.29 -5.72
C ILE A 322 -18.01 6.03 -4.87
N GLY A 323 -17.12 5.09 -5.22
CA GLY A 323 -17.01 3.81 -4.57
C GLY A 323 -15.96 2.90 -5.19
N SER A 324 -15.98 1.63 -4.79
CA SER A 324 -15.12 0.58 -5.32
C SER A 324 -15.82 -0.79 -5.31
N VAL A 325 -15.32 -1.70 -6.13
CA VAL A 325 -15.70 -3.11 -6.13
C VAL A 325 -15.06 -3.78 -4.92
N LEU A 326 -15.85 -4.44 -4.08
CA LEU A 326 -15.37 -5.22 -2.94
C LEU A 326 -15.00 -6.63 -3.37
N ASP A 327 -15.88 -7.28 -4.14
CA ASP A 327 -15.74 -8.70 -4.48
C ASP A 327 -16.39 -9.05 -5.83
N VAL A 328 -15.88 -10.09 -6.48
CA VAL A 328 -16.35 -10.60 -7.78
C VAL A 328 -16.37 -12.13 -7.73
N ASN A 329 -17.57 -12.72 -7.75
CA ASN A 329 -17.74 -14.17 -7.70
C ASN A 329 -18.44 -14.70 -8.95
N LEU A 330 -18.33 -16.01 -9.18
CA LEU A 330 -19.08 -16.73 -10.21
C LEU A 330 -20.06 -17.68 -9.52
N GLU A 331 -21.35 -17.48 -9.75
CA GLU A 331 -22.42 -18.33 -9.24
C GLU A 331 -23.05 -19.12 -10.38
N PHE A 332 -23.47 -20.35 -10.09
CA PHE A 332 -24.28 -21.16 -11.00
C PHE A 332 -25.68 -21.30 -10.40
N ASP A 333 -26.65 -20.67 -11.05
CA ASP A 333 -28.06 -20.80 -10.70
C ASP A 333 -28.59 -22.13 -11.26
N VAL A 334 -28.82 -23.10 -10.37
CA VAL A 334 -29.26 -24.45 -10.73
C VAL A 334 -30.68 -24.44 -11.31
N GLU A 335 -31.55 -23.53 -10.86
CA GLU A 335 -32.93 -23.45 -11.35
C GLU A 335 -33.00 -22.83 -12.75
N LYS A 336 -32.12 -21.85 -13.01
CA LYS A 336 -32.04 -21.16 -14.30
C LYS A 336 -31.03 -21.79 -15.26
N GLU A 337 -30.30 -22.82 -14.83
CA GLU A 337 -29.19 -23.46 -15.54
C GLU A 337 -28.20 -22.44 -16.14
N ALA A 338 -27.94 -21.35 -15.41
CA ALA A 338 -27.23 -20.20 -15.92
C ALA A 338 -26.13 -19.75 -14.95
N PHE A 339 -24.99 -19.36 -15.52
CA PHE A 339 -23.95 -18.69 -14.76
C PHE A 339 -24.31 -17.21 -14.59
N SER A 340 -24.17 -16.71 -13.36
CA SER A 340 -24.30 -15.29 -13.04
C SER A 340 -23.03 -14.82 -12.33
N ILE A 341 -22.69 -13.55 -12.51
CA ILE A 341 -21.50 -12.96 -11.92
C ILE A 341 -21.96 -11.88 -10.94
N PRO A 342 -22.19 -12.23 -9.66
CA PRO A 342 -22.41 -11.26 -8.61
C PRO A 342 -21.14 -10.45 -8.35
N VAL A 343 -21.30 -9.13 -8.41
CA VAL A 343 -20.27 -8.14 -8.08
C VAL A 343 -20.78 -7.34 -6.89
N LEU A 344 -20.08 -7.46 -5.77
CA LEU A 344 -20.35 -6.67 -4.57
C LEU A 344 -19.62 -5.34 -4.69
N ILE A 345 -20.36 -4.24 -4.63
CA ILE A 345 -19.79 -2.88 -4.65
C ILE A 345 -20.08 -2.15 -3.35
N GLU A 346 -19.23 -1.17 -3.06
CA GLU A 346 -19.40 -0.22 -1.96
C GLU A 346 -19.42 1.19 -2.53
N THR A 347 -20.42 1.99 -2.16
CA THR A 347 -20.52 3.41 -2.51
C THR A 347 -20.54 4.28 -1.26
N GLU A 348 -20.09 5.52 -1.43
CA GLU A 348 -19.95 6.51 -0.37
C GLU A 348 -20.89 7.69 -0.64
N PRO A 349 -22.17 7.65 -0.19
CA PRO A 349 -23.14 8.70 -0.45
C PRO A 349 -22.68 10.09 0.02
N GLY A 350 -21.79 10.15 1.01
CA GLY A 350 -21.18 11.40 1.50
C GLY A 350 -20.36 12.17 0.45
N ARG A 351 -19.99 11.55 -0.67
CA ARG A 351 -19.38 12.22 -1.82
C ARG A 351 -20.37 13.06 -2.63
N ILE A 352 -21.68 12.80 -2.51
CA ILE A 352 -22.73 13.48 -3.27
C ILE A 352 -23.34 14.59 -2.41
N LYS A 353 -23.12 15.85 -2.81
CA LYS A 353 -23.82 16.99 -2.21
C LYS A 353 -25.18 17.15 -2.88
N SER A 354 -26.26 16.90 -2.14
CA SER A 354 -27.61 17.19 -2.61
C SER A 354 -27.89 18.69 -2.47
N THR A 355 -28.37 19.32 -3.54
CA THR A 355 -28.87 20.70 -3.53
C THR A 355 -30.36 20.69 -3.86
N GLY A 356 -31.16 21.51 -3.16
CA GLY A 356 -32.62 21.57 -3.31
C GLY A 356 -33.40 20.82 -2.22
N LYS A 357 -34.74 20.81 -2.34
CA LYS A 357 -35.62 20.05 -1.44
C LYS A 357 -35.76 18.63 -1.96
N MET A 358 -35.36 17.65 -1.16
CA MET A 358 -35.73 16.25 -1.38
C MET A 358 -37.27 16.14 -1.40
N PRO A 359 -37.86 15.30 -2.27
CA PRO A 359 -39.27 14.98 -2.20
C PRO A 359 -39.64 14.51 -0.78
N GLU A 360 -40.79 14.96 -0.25
CA GLU A 360 -41.27 14.50 1.05
C GLU A 360 -41.37 12.97 1.07
N GLY A 361 -40.73 12.37 2.07
CA GLY A 361 -40.64 10.92 2.22
C GLY A 361 -39.43 10.25 1.56
N ALA A 362 -38.54 10.95 0.85
CA ALA A 362 -37.35 10.34 0.24
C ALA A 362 -36.24 10.07 1.27
N GLU A 363 -36.38 9.01 2.07
CA GLU A 363 -35.27 8.40 2.82
C GLU A 363 -34.23 7.81 1.84
N ASN A 364 -32.98 7.56 2.28
CA ASN A 364 -31.87 7.13 1.39
C ASN A 364 -32.24 5.95 0.44
N GLN A 365 -33.07 5.01 0.89
CA GLN A 365 -33.56 3.90 0.07
C GLN A 365 -34.46 4.39 -1.08
N ARG A 366 -35.40 5.28 -0.77
CA ARG A 366 -36.38 5.84 -1.72
C ARG A 366 -35.75 6.75 -2.78
N VAL A 367 -34.62 7.39 -2.48
CA VAL A 367 -33.87 8.18 -3.48
C VAL A 367 -33.32 7.28 -4.57
N MET A 368 -32.75 6.14 -4.20
CA MET A 368 -32.20 5.21 -5.17
C MET A 368 -33.30 4.52 -5.97
N ASP A 369 -34.42 4.14 -5.31
CA ASP A 369 -35.61 3.65 -6.01
C ASP A 369 -36.13 4.66 -7.05
N TYR A 370 -36.16 5.94 -6.69
CA TYR A 370 -36.55 7.02 -7.62
C TYR A 370 -35.60 7.13 -8.81
N LEU A 371 -34.29 7.08 -8.59
CA LEU A 371 -33.29 7.15 -9.66
C LEU A 371 -33.37 5.93 -10.59
N VAL A 372 -33.52 4.73 -10.03
CA VAL A 372 -33.71 3.49 -10.80
C VAL A 372 -35.00 3.53 -11.62
N ALA A 373 -36.09 4.05 -11.04
CA ALA A 373 -37.36 4.25 -11.74
C ALA A 373 -37.24 5.29 -12.88
N LYS A 374 -36.32 6.25 -12.76
CA LYS A 374 -35.98 7.22 -13.82
C LYS A 374 -34.96 6.70 -14.83
N GLY A 375 -34.48 5.46 -14.69
CA GLY A 375 -33.59 4.80 -15.64
C GLY A 375 -32.16 4.59 -15.16
N MET A 376 -31.83 4.83 -13.89
CA MET A 376 -30.47 4.57 -13.40
C MET A 376 -30.12 3.08 -13.48
N ARG A 377 -29.00 2.74 -14.14
CA ARG A 377 -28.52 1.36 -14.29
C ARG A 377 -27.02 1.30 -14.03
N ALA A 378 -26.57 0.13 -13.57
CA ALA A 378 -25.15 -0.20 -13.48
C ALA A 378 -24.70 -0.89 -14.77
N GLN A 379 -23.55 -0.48 -15.30
CA GLN A 379 -22.96 -1.05 -16.51
C GLN A 379 -21.45 -1.23 -16.31
N LEU A 380 -20.88 -2.30 -16.84
CA LEU A 380 -19.43 -2.42 -16.94
C LEU A 380 -18.92 -1.63 -18.15
N LYS A 381 -17.95 -0.74 -17.89
CA LYS A 381 -17.26 0.02 -18.93
C LYS A 381 -15.76 -0.22 -18.85
N THR A 382 -15.07 -0.07 -19.98
CA THR A 382 -13.61 -0.13 -20.01
C THR A 382 -13.03 1.15 -19.42
N GLY A 383 -12.42 1.04 -18.24
CA GLY A 383 -11.72 2.14 -17.59
C GLY A 383 -10.36 2.41 -18.24
N SER A 384 -9.61 1.36 -18.58
CA SER A 384 -8.32 1.50 -19.29
C SER A 384 -8.33 0.77 -20.61
N LEU A 385 -8.15 1.50 -21.71
CA LEU A 385 -7.99 0.89 -23.04
C LEU A 385 -6.64 0.17 -23.21
N ILE A 386 -5.66 0.46 -22.34
CA ILE A 386 -4.31 -0.10 -22.41
C ILE A 386 -4.28 -1.45 -21.68
N THR A 387 -4.79 -1.49 -20.44
CA THR A 387 -4.76 -2.70 -19.61
C THR A 387 -6.01 -3.57 -19.78
N GLY A 388 -7.08 -3.02 -20.38
CA GLY A 388 -8.37 -3.69 -20.50
C GLY A 388 -9.16 -3.74 -19.18
N GLN A 389 -8.74 -2.98 -18.17
CA GLN A 389 -9.40 -2.96 -16.86
C GLN A 389 -10.80 -2.36 -16.98
N LEU A 390 -11.77 -3.00 -16.33
CA LEU A 390 -13.16 -2.59 -16.28
C LEU A 390 -13.43 -1.77 -15.01
N LEU A 391 -14.45 -0.92 -15.09
CA LEU A 391 -15.04 -0.20 -13.98
C LEU A 391 -16.56 -0.38 -13.97
N VAL A 392 -17.19 -0.09 -12.84
CA VAL A 392 -18.65 -0.08 -12.72
C VAL A 392 -19.14 1.36 -12.89
N ALA A 393 -19.90 1.63 -13.95
CA ALA A 393 -20.52 2.92 -14.19
C ALA A 393 -21.99 2.88 -13.75
N LEU A 394 -22.39 3.83 -12.91
CA LEU A 394 -23.78 4.13 -12.58
C LEU A 394 -24.21 5.32 -13.44
N GLU A 395 -25.16 5.11 -14.35
CA GLU A 395 -25.59 6.12 -15.32
C GLU A 395 -27.10 6.06 -15.56
N MET A 396 -27.65 7.15 -16.09
CA MET A 396 -29.06 7.25 -16.45
C MET A 396 -29.29 6.73 -17.87
N HIS A 397 -30.12 5.70 -17.99
CA HIS A 397 -30.58 5.10 -19.24
C HIS A 397 -32.11 5.21 -19.34
N PRO A 398 -32.66 6.36 -19.78
CA PRO A 398 -34.11 6.56 -19.90
C PRO A 398 -34.82 5.56 -20.82
N GLU A 399 -34.08 5.00 -21.78
CA GLU A 399 -34.54 3.99 -22.74
C GLU A 399 -34.55 2.56 -22.20
N ALA A 400 -33.90 2.31 -21.05
CA ALA A 400 -33.82 0.98 -20.49
C ALA A 400 -35.20 0.49 -19.99
N PRO A 401 -35.51 -0.81 -20.10
CA PRO A 401 -36.76 -1.37 -19.56
C PRO A 401 -36.93 -1.04 -18.07
N PRO A 402 -38.16 -0.78 -17.58
CA PRO A 402 -38.41 -0.50 -16.18
C PRO A 402 -37.85 -1.61 -15.27
N ALA A 403 -37.13 -1.22 -14.22
CA ALA A 403 -36.55 -2.12 -13.23
C ALA A 403 -36.79 -1.56 -11.83
N LYS A 404 -36.62 -2.41 -10.81
CA LYS A 404 -36.69 -2.05 -9.39
C LYS A 404 -35.48 -2.60 -8.67
N ILE A 405 -35.10 -1.96 -7.57
CA ILE A 405 -34.10 -2.49 -6.66
C ILE A 405 -34.76 -3.63 -5.89
N ASN A 406 -34.08 -4.78 -5.84
CA ASN A 406 -34.48 -5.85 -4.96
C ASN A 406 -33.85 -5.60 -3.59
N TRP A 407 -34.68 -5.36 -2.58
CA TRP A 407 -34.21 -5.10 -1.21
C TRP A 407 -34.17 -6.38 -0.37
N ASP A 408 -34.57 -7.52 -0.94
CA ASP A 408 -34.54 -8.80 -0.27
C ASP A 408 -33.10 -9.35 -0.23
N GLY A 409 -32.72 -9.95 0.91
CA GLY A 409 -31.37 -10.50 1.11
C GLY A 409 -30.44 -9.61 1.94
N LEU A 410 -29.15 -10.01 2.01
CA LEU A 410 -28.14 -9.32 2.84
C LEU A 410 -27.69 -7.98 2.23
N TYR A 411 -27.68 -7.89 0.90
CA TYR A 411 -27.29 -6.69 0.15
C TYR A 411 -28.34 -6.40 -0.93
N PRO A 412 -28.80 -5.14 -1.10
CA PRO A 412 -29.79 -4.80 -2.12
C PRO A 412 -29.23 -4.99 -3.53
N GLU A 413 -30.01 -5.62 -4.41
CA GLU A 413 -29.62 -5.86 -5.80
C GLU A 413 -29.96 -4.64 -6.66
N PHE A 414 -28.93 -4.07 -7.26
CA PHE A 414 -29.06 -2.89 -8.09
C PHE A 414 -29.09 -3.29 -9.58
N PRO A 415 -30.05 -2.77 -10.37
CA PRO A 415 -30.28 -3.26 -11.71
C PRO A 415 -29.14 -2.92 -12.67
N THR A 416 -28.73 -3.93 -13.44
CA THR A 416 -27.64 -3.84 -14.41
C THR A 416 -28.17 -3.81 -15.85
N ILE A 417 -27.32 -3.36 -16.77
CA ILE A 417 -27.49 -3.53 -18.21
C ILE A 417 -26.25 -4.19 -18.82
N PRO A 418 -26.39 -4.86 -19.97
CA PRO A 418 -25.26 -5.42 -20.71
C PRO A 418 -24.23 -4.36 -21.10
N THR A 419 -23.02 -4.80 -21.44
CA THR A 419 -21.96 -3.90 -21.91
C THR A 419 -22.25 -3.38 -23.33
N THR A 420 -21.75 -2.19 -23.67
CA THR A 420 -21.95 -1.62 -25.02
C THR A 420 -21.41 -2.52 -26.14
N MET A 421 -20.29 -3.21 -25.91
CA MET A 421 -19.71 -4.12 -26.91
C MET A 421 -20.61 -5.34 -27.14
N GLU A 422 -21.18 -5.88 -26.08
CA GLU A 422 -22.13 -7.00 -26.16
C GLU A 422 -23.43 -6.61 -26.88
N GLU A 423 -23.90 -5.38 -26.67
CA GLU A 423 -25.06 -4.85 -27.38
C GLU A 423 -24.79 -4.73 -28.89
N ILE A 424 -23.59 -4.28 -29.28
CA ILE A 424 -23.17 -4.19 -30.68
C ILE A 424 -23.08 -5.59 -31.33
N THR A 425 -22.45 -6.57 -30.66
CA THR A 425 -22.30 -7.93 -31.22
C THR A 425 -23.66 -8.62 -31.35
N THR A 426 -24.54 -8.44 -30.36
CA THR A 426 -25.91 -8.95 -30.39
C THR A 426 -26.70 -8.33 -31.53
N SER A 427 -26.66 -6.99 -31.66
CA SER A 427 -27.35 -6.26 -32.72
C SER A 427 -26.84 -6.65 -34.12
N LEU A 428 -25.53 -6.83 -34.29
CA LEU A 428 -24.93 -7.28 -35.55
C LEU A 428 -25.37 -8.71 -35.90
N THR A 429 -25.36 -9.61 -34.92
CA THR A 429 -25.82 -10.99 -35.11
C THR A 429 -27.30 -11.04 -35.49
N GLN A 430 -28.13 -10.21 -34.85
CA GLN A 430 -29.54 -10.09 -35.19
C GLN A 430 -29.76 -9.54 -36.59
N LEU A 431 -28.97 -8.56 -37.02
CA LEU A 431 -29.03 -8.02 -38.38
C LEU A 431 -28.64 -9.08 -39.41
N LEU A 432 -27.57 -9.84 -39.18
CA LEU A 432 -27.14 -10.93 -40.06
C LEU A 432 -28.23 -12.00 -40.18
N LYS A 433 -28.82 -12.45 -39.06
CA LYS A 433 -29.94 -13.39 -39.06
C LYS A 433 -31.18 -12.87 -39.80
N LYS A 434 -31.42 -11.55 -39.79
CA LYS A 434 -32.51 -10.92 -40.55
C LYS A 434 -32.21 -10.87 -42.05
N LEU A 435 -30.95 -10.63 -42.43
CA LEU A 435 -30.51 -10.63 -43.82
C LEU A 435 -30.56 -12.04 -44.44
N GLU A 436 -30.17 -13.08 -43.70
CA GLU A 436 -30.29 -14.48 -44.14
C GLU A 436 -31.73 -14.90 -44.46
N LYS A 437 -32.70 -14.30 -43.77
CA LYS A 437 -34.13 -14.59 -43.96
C LYS A 437 -34.78 -13.84 -45.12
N LEU A 438 -34.04 -13.01 -45.85
CA LEU A 438 -34.58 -12.34 -47.04
C LEU A 438 -34.78 -13.38 -48.17
N PRO A 439 -35.99 -13.54 -48.70
CA PRO A 439 -36.28 -14.57 -49.70
C PRO A 439 -35.83 -14.09 -51.10
N ILE A 440 -34.51 -14.09 -51.33
CA ILE A 440 -33.90 -13.67 -52.61
C ILE A 440 -34.44 -14.50 -53.78
N GLU A 441 -34.78 -15.76 -53.54
CA GLU A 441 -35.38 -16.67 -54.53
C GLU A 441 -36.80 -16.27 -54.91
N GLN A 442 -37.64 -15.85 -53.94
CA GLN A 442 -38.99 -15.33 -54.25
C GLN A 442 -38.89 -14.03 -55.04
N ILE A 443 -37.98 -13.11 -54.66
CA ILE A 443 -37.74 -11.88 -55.40
C ILE A 443 -37.33 -12.19 -56.85
N GLY A 444 -36.47 -13.20 -57.07
CA GLY A 444 -36.08 -13.65 -58.41
C GLY A 444 -37.22 -14.31 -59.19
N ASN A 445 -38.09 -15.07 -58.52
CA ASN A 445 -39.25 -15.72 -59.11
C ASN A 445 -40.33 -14.71 -59.48
N ASP A 446 -40.68 -13.79 -58.58
CA ASP A 446 -41.64 -12.70 -58.82
C ASP A 446 -41.18 -11.79 -59.97
N LEU A 447 -39.87 -11.52 -60.07
CA LEU A 447 -39.29 -10.80 -61.19
C LEU A 447 -39.35 -11.60 -62.50
N ARG A 448 -39.12 -12.92 -62.46
CA ARG A 448 -39.32 -13.78 -63.64
C ARG A 448 -40.78 -13.82 -64.07
N ASP A 449 -41.71 -13.85 -63.13
CA ASP A 449 -43.13 -13.87 -63.38
C ASP A 449 -43.58 -12.53 -63.98
N ALA A 450 -43.09 -11.41 -63.45
CA ALA A 450 -43.29 -10.08 -64.03
C ALA A 450 -42.71 -9.97 -65.46
N VAL A 451 -41.54 -10.55 -65.70
CA VAL A 451 -40.90 -10.61 -67.04
C VAL A 451 -41.67 -11.54 -67.99
N SER A 452 -42.23 -12.65 -67.49
CA SER A 452 -43.07 -13.55 -68.27
C SER A 452 -44.42 -12.90 -68.63
N GLY A 453 -44.97 -12.07 -67.74
CA GLY A 453 -46.10 -11.19 -68.00
C GLY A 453 -45.78 -10.13 -69.06
N ALA A 454 -44.57 -9.56 -69.01
CA ALA A 454 -44.07 -8.62 -70.01
C ALA A 454 -43.78 -9.27 -71.38
N LYS A 455 -43.56 -10.59 -71.45
CA LYS A 455 -43.39 -11.35 -72.71
C LYS A 455 -44.65 -11.37 -73.58
N ARG A 456 -45.81 -10.94 -73.06
CA ARG A 456 -47.03 -10.66 -73.84
C ARG A 456 -46.95 -9.33 -74.62
N LEU A 457 -45.97 -8.48 -74.31
CA LEU A 457 -45.64 -7.29 -75.08
C LEU A 457 -44.49 -7.66 -76.05
N THR A 458 -44.84 -7.71 -77.32
CA THR A 458 -44.11 -8.30 -78.45
C THR A 458 -42.73 -7.67 -78.73
N ASN A 459 -41.72 -8.55 -78.91
CA ASN A 459 -40.48 -8.41 -79.70
C ASN A 459 -39.84 -7.02 -79.82
N SER A 460 -39.35 -6.44 -78.73
CA SER A 460 -38.27 -5.45 -78.82
C SER A 460 -36.90 -6.13 -78.60
N PRO A 461 -35.93 -5.98 -79.53
CA PRO A 461 -34.56 -6.50 -79.37
C PRO A 461 -33.87 -6.02 -78.08
N ASP A 462 -34.31 -4.89 -77.52
CA ASP A 462 -33.79 -4.31 -76.28
C ASP A 462 -34.26 -5.06 -75.02
N LEU A 463 -35.42 -5.74 -75.07
CA LEU A 463 -35.90 -6.53 -73.93
C LEU A 463 -35.07 -7.80 -73.75
N GLN A 464 -34.69 -8.48 -74.84
CA GLN A 464 -33.81 -9.64 -74.77
C GLN A 464 -32.43 -9.29 -74.20
N LYS A 465 -31.87 -8.14 -74.60
CA LYS A 465 -30.61 -7.64 -74.03
C LYS A 465 -30.74 -7.31 -72.55
N SER A 466 -31.85 -6.71 -72.14
CA SER A 466 -32.13 -6.36 -70.74
C SER A 466 -32.31 -7.60 -69.86
N ILE A 467 -33.02 -8.62 -70.34
CA ILE A 467 -33.20 -9.90 -69.63
C ILE A 467 -31.85 -10.62 -69.49
N THR A 468 -31.01 -10.59 -70.52
CA THR A 468 -29.68 -11.20 -70.48
C THR A 468 -28.77 -10.47 -69.49
N ALA A 469 -28.77 -9.14 -69.49
CA ALA A 469 -28.01 -8.31 -68.55
C ALA A 469 -28.51 -8.47 -67.09
N LEU A 470 -29.82 -8.62 -66.90
CA LEU A 470 -30.41 -8.87 -65.57
C LEU A 470 -30.02 -10.26 -65.04
N ASN A 471 -30.12 -11.31 -65.88
CA ASN A 471 -29.67 -12.66 -65.50
C ASN A 471 -28.18 -12.70 -65.15
N GLN A 472 -27.34 -11.96 -65.89
CA GLN A 472 -25.92 -11.82 -65.55
C GLN A 472 -25.73 -11.12 -64.21
N THR A 473 -26.45 -10.02 -63.96
CA THR A 473 -26.39 -9.28 -62.69
C THR A 473 -26.82 -10.14 -61.51
N LEU A 474 -27.90 -10.92 -61.65
CA LEU A 474 -28.38 -11.85 -60.63
C LEU A 474 -27.37 -12.97 -60.36
N ASN A 475 -26.76 -13.55 -61.40
CA ASN A 475 -25.67 -14.52 -61.23
C ASN A 475 -24.43 -13.91 -60.53
N GLN A 476 -24.09 -12.65 -60.82
CA GLN A 476 -23.02 -11.94 -60.14
C GLN A 476 -23.34 -11.69 -58.65
N ALA A 477 -24.60 -11.34 -58.34
CA ALA A 477 -25.07 -11.13 -56.97
C ALA A 477 -25.10 -12.45 -56.17
N GLN A 478 -25.50 -13.56 -56.80
CA GLN A 478 -25.49 -14.89 -56.17
C GLN A 478 -24.06 -15.35 -55.85
N LYS A 479 -23.11 -15.11 -56.77
CA LYS A 479 -21.68 -15.35 -56.52
C LYS A 479 -21.18 -14.50 -55.36
N PHE A 480 -21.52 -13.22 -55.30
CA PHE A 480 -21.14 -12.34 -54.18
C PHE A 480 -21.60 -12.87 -52.82
N VAL A 481 -22.84 -13.36 -52.73
CA VAL A 481 -23.37 -13.97 -51.49
C VAL A 481 -22.62 -15.25 -51.12
N ALA A 482 -22.26 -16.09 -52.09
CA ALA A 482 -21.46 -17.29 -51.84
C ALA A 482 -20.03 -16.96 -51.35
N THR A 483 -19.44 -15.88 -51.88
CA THR A 483 -18.09 -15.40 -51.56
C THR A 483 -17.99 -14.71 -50.19
N LEU A 484 -19.09 -14.14 -49.67
CA LEU A 484 -19.13 -13.60 -48.30
C LEU A 484 -18.91 -14.68 -47.22
N ASN A 485 -19.11 -15.95 -47.57
CA ASN A 485 -18.95 -17.07 -46.64
C ASN A 485 -17.50 -17.59 -46.52
N THR A 486 -16.54 -17.09 -47.32
CA THR A 486 -15.18 -17.66 -47.43
C THR A 486 -14.01 -16.77 -46.98
N GLY A 487 -14.26 -15.55 -46.49
CA GLY A 487 -13.23 -14.68 -45.89
C GLY A 487 -12.83 -13.46 -46.73
N ILE A 488 -12.59 -12.33 -46.07
CA ILE A 488 -13.03 -11.01 -46.57
C ILE A 488 -11.98 -10.23 -47.40
N ALA A 489 -10.71 -10.62 -47.46
CA ALA A 489 -9.68 -9.71 -47.98
C ALA A 489 -9.52 -9.67 -49.53
N PRO A 490 -9.19 -10.77 -50.25
CA PRO A 490 -8.89 -10.65 -51.69
C PRO A 490 -10.14 -10.61 -52.59
N GLU A 491 -11.28 -11.14 -52.12
CA GLU A 491 -12.47 -11.29 -52.96
C GLU A 491 -13.38 -10.05 -52.98
N LEU A 492 -13.28 -9.18 -51.96
CA LEU A 492 -14.08 -7.95 -51.85
C LEU A 492 -13.73 -6.94 -52.95
N LYS A 493 -12.45 -6.86 -53.34
CA LYS A 493 -11.97 -5.99 -54.43
C LYS A 493 -12.55 -6.40 -55.79
N SER A 494 -12.58 -7.71 -56.04
CA SER A 494 -13.14 -8.30 -57.25
C SER A 494 -14.67 -8.11 -57.30
N ALA A 495 -15.35 -8.30 -56.17
CA ALA A 495 -16.78 -8.05 -56.04
C ALA A 495 -17.16 -6.59 -56.29
N VAL A 496 -16.43 -5.65 -55.68
CA VAL A 496 -16.66 -4.21 -55.85
C VAL A 496 -16.36 -3.77 -57.29
N SER A 497 -15.34 -4.33 -57.92
CA SER A 497 -15.04 -4.08 -59.34
C SER A 497 -16.16 -4.57 -60.25
N ASN A 498 -16.66 -5.78 -60.02
CA ASN A 498 -17.76 -6.37 -60.79
C ASN A 498 -19.09 -5.63 -60.58
N LEU A 499 -19.39 -5.19 -59.35
CA LEU A 499 -20.55 -4.37 -59.04
C LEU A 499 -20.49 -3.03 -59.78
N ASN A 500 -19.32 -2.38 -59.82
CA ASN A 500 -19.14 -1.12 -60.53
C ASN A 500 -19.33 -1.30 -62.04
N ALA A 501 -18.87 -2.41 -62.62
CA ALA A 501 -19.12 -2.74 -64.02
C ALA A 501 -20.61 -2.98 -64.31
N ALA A 502 -21.32 -3.70 -63.43
CA ALA A 502 -22.76 -3.95 -63.53
C ALA A 502 -23.56 -2.64 -63.43
N LEU A 503 -23.20 -1.74 -62.51
CA LEU A 503 -23.84 -0.43 -62.35
C LEU A 503 -23.64 0.47 -63.58
N ILE A 504 -22.46 0.42 -64.22
CA ILE A 504 -22.21 1.15 -65.47
C ILE A 504 -23.10 0.62 -66.60
N GLN A 505 -23.32 -0.70 -66.68
CA GLN A 505 -24.22 -1.29 -67.67
C GLN A 505 -25.68 -0.95 -67.38
N ALA A 506 -26.10 -1.00 -66.11
CA ALA A 506 -27.43 -0.58 -65.67
C ALA A 506 -27.68 0.91 -65.96
N GLN A 507 -26.67 1.77 -65.81
CA GLN A 507 -26.79 3.19 -66.14
C GLN A 507 -26.91 3.44 -67.65
N LYS A 508 -26.21 2.66 -68.48
CA LYS A 508 -26.40 2.70 -69.95
C LYS A 508 -27.81 2.29 -70.35
N LEU A 509 -28.36 1.26 -69.69
CA LEU A 509 -29.74 0.81 -69.91
C LEU A 509 -30.76 1.84 -69.42
N ALA A 510 -30.54 2.45 -68.25
CA ALA A 510 -31.42 3.50 -67.72
C ALA A 510 -31.47 4.73 -68.65
N LYS A 511 -30.35 5.06 -69.31
CA LYS A 511 -30.29 6.14 -70.31
C LYS A 511 -30.97 5.80 -71.63
N SER A 512 -31.15 4.51 -71.96
CA SER A 512 -31.88 4.08 -73.16
C SER A 512 -33.39 3.91 -72.94
N LEU A 513 -33.88 4.06 -71.70
CA LEU A 513 -35.30 4.00 -71.39
C LEU A 513 -35.95 5.40 -71.46
N ASN A 514 -37.24 5.46 -71.85
CA ASN A 514 -37.94 6.71 -72.16
C ASN A 514 -38.23 7.61 -70.93
N SER A 515 -38.56 8.88 -71.19
CA SER A 515 -38.39 10.07 -70.32
C SER A 515 -39.02 10.08 -68.91
N ASN A 516 -39.89 9.14 -68.54
CA ASN A 516 -40.58 9.17 -67.23
C ASN A 516 -39.92 8.29 -66.15
N VAL A 517 -39.11 7.30 -66.53
CA VAL A 517 -38.40 6.40 -65.58
C VAL A 517 -36.91 6.75 -65.47
N ALA A 518 -36.34 7.34 -66.52
CA ALA A 518 -34.93 7.73 -66.58
C ALA A 518 -34.47 8.68 -65.43
N PRO A 519 -35.24 9.68 -64.98
CA PRO A 519 -34.76 10.61 -63.96
C PRO A 519 -34.63 9.98 -62.57
N GLN A 520 -35.56 9.08 -62.21
CA GLN A 520 -35.54 8.40 -60.92
C GLN A 520 -34.53 7.25 -60.92
N ALA A 521 -34.44 6.48 -62.01
CA ALA A 521 -33.42 5.44 -62.15
C ALA A 521 -32.00 6.03 -62.16
N ASP A 522 -31.75 7.16 -62.85
CA ASP A 522 -30.43 7.80 -62.85
C ASP A 522 -30.05 8.35 -61.46
N ARG A 523 -31.01 8.83 -60.66
CA ARG A 523 -30.76 9.25 -59.26
C ARG A 523 -30.40 8.06 -58.37
N THR A 524 -31.22 7.01 -58.38
CA THR A 524 -30.97 5.81 -57.56
C THR A 524 -29.68 5.10 -57.97
N LEU A 525 -29.35 5.04 -59.26
CA LEU A 525 -28.10 4.46 -59.75
C LEU A 525 -26.88 5.34 -59.38
N LYS A 526 -27.00 6.67 -59.40
CA LYS A 526 -25.94 7.57 -58.90
C LYS A 526 -25.72 7.44 -57.41
N GLU A 527 -26.77 7.29 -56.61
CA GLU A 527 -26.68 7.03 -55.18
C GLU A 527 -26.04 5.67 -54.89
N LEU A 528 -26.45 4.61 -55.60
CA LEU A 528 -25.82 3.28 -55.53
C LEU A 528 -24.36 3.30 -55.95
N GLN A 529 -24.01 4.04 -57.00
CA GLN A 529 -22.62 4.20 -57.42
C GLN A 529 -21.79 4.98 -56.39
N SER A 530 -22.40 5.95 -55.71
CA SER A 530 -21.76 6.72 -54.64
C SER A 530 -21.54 5.86 -53.40
N ALA A 531 -22.52 5.02 -53.03
CA ALA A 531 -22.39 4.04 -51.96
C ALA A 531 -21.31 2.98 -52.28
N ALA A 532 -21.31 2.44 -53.51
CA ALA A 532 -20.30 1.49 -53.96
C ALA A 532 -18.89 2.10 -53.96
N ARG A 533 -18.74 3.38 -54.32
CA ARG A 533 -17.46 4.11 -54.20
C ARG A 533 -17.04 4.27 -52.74
N SER A 534 -17.96 4.62 -51.84
CA SER A 534 -17.68 4.72 -50.41
C SER A 534 -17.22 3.39 -49.81
N ILE A 535 -17.87 2.28 -50.19
CA ILE A 535 -17.47 0.92 -49.79
C ILE A 535 -16.10 0.57 -50.37
N LYS A 536 -15.82 0.92 -51.63
CA LYS A 536 -14.50 0.73 -52.25
C LYS A 536 -13.40 1.47 -51.48
N ILE A 537 -13.63 2.74 -51.17
CA ILE A 537 -12.68 3.58 -50.43
C ILE A 537 -12.46 3.03 -49.02
N TRP A 538 -13.51 2.53 -48.37
CA TRP A 538 -13.41 1.88 -47.08
C TRP A 538 -12.63 0.56 -47.15
N ALA A 539 -12.88 -0.28 -48.16
CA ALA A 539 -12.14 -1.52 -48.39
C ALA A 539 -10.66 -1.25 -48.68
N GLU A 540 -10.34 -0.31 -49.56
CA GLU A 540 -8.95 0.11 -49.85
C GLU A 540 -8.26 0.73 -48.61
N TYR A 541 -9.02 1.39 -47.74
CA TYR A 541 -8.52 1.92 -46.47
C TYR A 541 -8.21 0.80 -45.48
N LEU A 542 -9.08 -0.21 -45.34
CA LEU A 542 -8.86 -1.36 -44.47
C LEU A 542 -7.73 -2.27 -44.95
N GLU A 543 -7.55 -2.43 -46.26
CA GLU A 543 -6.41 -3.16 -46.83
C GLU A 543 -5.07 -2.49 -46.47
N ARG A 544 -5.05 -1.15 -46.40
CA ARG A 544 -3.87 -0.36 -46.01
C ARG A 544 -3.70 -0.19 -44.51
N HIS A 545 -4.79 -0.31 -43.75
CA HIS A 545 -4.85 -0.09 -42.31
C HIS A 545 -5.71 -1.17 -41.63
N PRO A 546 -5.26 -2.43 -41.58
CA PRO A 546 -6.00 -3.51 -40.93
C PRO A 546 -6.25 -3.22 -39.44
N GLU A 547 -5.40 -2.43 -38.80
CA GLU A 547 -5.56 -1.94 -37.42
C GLU A 547 -6.78 -1.05 -37.21
N ALA A 548 -7.32 -0.43 -38.26
CA ALA A 548 -8.51 0.42 -38.18
C ALA A 548 -9.79 -0.37 -37.84
N LEU A 549 -9.78 -1.70 -38.02
CA LEU A 549 -10.87 -2.60 -37.63
C LEU A 549 -11.03 -2.65 -36.09
N ILE A 550 -9.93 -2.48 -35.35
CA ILE A 550 -9.87 -2.61 -33.89
C ILE A 550 -9.76 -1.23 -33.22
N ARG A 551 -9.04 -0.29 -33.83
CA ARG A 551 -8.73 1.03 -33.23
C ARG A 551 -9.57 2.18 -33.77
N GLY A 552 -10.44 1.93 -34.75
CA GLY A 552 -11.15 2.96 -35.49
C GLY A 552 -10.23 3.82 -36.38
N LYS A 553 -10.84 4.69 -37.20
CA LYS A 553 -10.11 5.54 -38.15
C LYS A 553 -9.25 6.55 -37.39
N GLY A 554 -7.92 6.40 -37.42
CA GLY A 554 -6.99 7.34 -36.79
C GLY A 554 -7.21 8.77 -37.27
N LYS A 555 -7.37 9.73 -36.33
CA LYS A 555 -7.52 11.15 -36.68
C LYS A 555 -6.25 11.63 -37.37
N SER A 556 -6.33 11.83 -38.69
CA SER A 556 -5.28 12.51 -39.46
C SER A 556 -5.05 13.89 -38.86
N LYS A 557 -3.86 14.13 -38.28
CA LYS A 557 -3.38 15.48 -38.01
C LYS A 557 -3.30 16.21 -39.34
N ARG A 558 -4.27 17.07 -39.61
CA ARG A 558 -4.14 18.11 -40.63
C ARG A 558 -2.96 18.99 -40.22
N ARG A 559 -1.91 18.96 -41.04
CA ARG A 559 -0.82 19.93 -41.00
C ARG A 559 -1.30 21.26 -41.57
#